data_AF-F0SSR2-F1
#
_entry.id   AF-F0SSR2-F1
#
_cell.length_a   1.000
_cell.length_b   1.000
_cell.length_c   1.000
_cell.angle_alpha   90.00
_cell.angle_beta   90.00
_cell.angle_gamma   90.00
#
_symmetry.space_group_name_H-M   'P 1'
#
loop_
_entity.id
_entity.type
_entity.pdbx_description
1 polymer ?
#
loop_
_entity_poly.entity_id
_entity_poly.type
_entity_poly.pdbx_seq_one_letter_code
_entity_poly.pdbx_strand_id
1 'polypeptide(L)'
;MSTLMAGSREEALAVFRRHWAYLSGPNAAQSLWRKLTPTQKQQVGGSLSVALSLYGRPTRIWMHLYPQISEPKAVVELAMKLFSFPVDEGEWLLREMGELPMDDEAAQSEAISRGDLVLVRSTRTVFWNGVDLEVDWRNSHVLWEFLLLACEHTIRGEDISRLSIGDHVSERIVADRIYRLRQLDEIPDALTDYFEPVGRGTQRFTYPADQIHIYDN
;
A
#
# COMPACT_ATOMS: atom_id res chain seq x y z
N MET A 1 -1.67 28.54 12.95
CA MET A 1 -0.32 28.51 13.52
C MET A 1 -0.11 27.12 14.08
N SER A 2 0.43 26.21 13.27
CA SER A 2 0.73 24.85 13.68
C SER A 2 2.07 24.87 14.39
N THR A 3 2.08 24.54 15.69
CA THR A 3 3.30 24.37 16.46
C THR A 3 3.90 23.05 15.98
N LEU A 4 4.90 23.12 15.08
CA LEU A 4 5.68 21.95 14.68
C LEU A 4 6.20 21.27 15.94
N MET A 5 5.56 20.17 16.34
CA MET A 5 6.02 19.31 17.42
C MET A 5 7.40 18.79 16.99
N ALA A 6 8.46 19.40 17.51
CA ALA A 6 9.83 18.93 17.35
C ALA A 6 10.10 17.82 18.37
N GLY A 7 9.24 16.79 18.37
CA GLY A 7 9.39 15.65 19.26
C GLY A 7 10.40 14.65 18.69
N SER A 8 11.15 13.98 19.57
CA SER A 8 12.10 12.95 19.18
C SER A 8 11.40 11.67 18.71
N ARG A 9 12.09 10.82 17.93
CA ARG A 9 11.59 9.50 17.55
C ARG A 9 11.20 8.62 18.75
N GLU A 10 11.88 8.79 19.89
CA GLU A 10 11.54 8.07 21.13
C GLU A 10 10.18 8.51 21.69
N GLU A 11 9.88 9.81 21.63
CA GLU A 11 8.57 10.36 22.02
C GLU A 11 7.48 9.86 21.09
N ALA A 12 7.73 9.85 19.77
CA ALA A 12 6.81 9.29 18.78
C ALA A 12 6.49 7.82 19.09
N LEU A 13 7.50 6.99 19.38
CA LEU A 13 7.28 5.60 19.78
C LEU A 13 6.45 5.46 21.06
N ALA A 14 6.65 6.34 22.04
CA ALA A 14 5.87 6.32 23.28
C ALA A 14 4.39 6.71 23.03
N VAL A 15 4.16 7.72 22.20
CA VAL A 15 2.82 8.16 21.79
C VAL A 15 2.12 7.05 20.98
N PHE A 16 2.82 6.47 20.00
CA PHE A 16 2.34 5.34 19.21
C PHE A 16 1.88 4.18 20.10
N ARG A 17 2.74 3.72 21.03
CA ARG A 17 2.41 2.62 21.95
C ARG A 17 1.18 2.92 22.80
N ARG A 18 1.00 4.17 23.23
CA ARG A 18 -0.17 4.59 24.01
C ARG A 18 -1.45 4.47 23.18
N HIS A 19 -1.46 4.98 21.95
CA HIS A 19 -2.61 4.87 21.06
C HIS A 19 -2.90 3.43 20.67
N TRP A 20 -1.87 2.65 20.37
CA TRP A 20 -1.99 1.23 20.06
C TRP A 20 -2.64 0.44 21.21
N ALA A 21 -2.22 0.69 22.46
CA ALA A 21 -2.79 0.05 23.64
C ALA A 21 -4.27 0.44 23.83
N TYR A 22 -4.59 1.72 23.66
CA TYR A 22 -5.95 2.22 23.78
C TYR A 22 -6.88 1.66 22.69
N LEU A 23 -6.38 1.56 21.45
CA LEU A 23 -7.08 0.96 20.32
C LEU A 23 -7.29 -0.55 20.45
N SER A 24 -6.53 -1.21 21.32
CA SER A 24 -6.72 -2.63 21.61
C SER A 24 -7.85 -2.89 22.62
N GLY A 25 -8.44 -1.84 23.20
CA GLY A 25 -9.52 -1.95 24.17
C GLY A 25 -10.91 -2.23 23.57
N PRO A 26 -11.86 -2.76 24.36
CA PRO A 26 -13.21 -3.09 23.90
C PRO A 26 -14.00 -1.87 23.41
N ASN A 27 -13.75 -0.69 23.98
CA ASN A 27 -14.39 0.56 23.57
C ASN A 27 -13.98 0.97 22.15
N ALA A 28 -12.71 0.77 21.79
CA ALA A 28 -12.23 1.04 20.44
C ALA A 28 -12.89 0.10 19.42
N ALA A 29 -13.00 -1.19 19.76
CA ALA A 29 -13.66 -2.18 18.90
C ALA A 29 -15.14 -1.86 18.65
N GLN A 30 -15.89 -1.48 19.69
CA GLN A 30 -17.29 -1.08 19.54
C GLN A 30 -17.43 0.21 18.73
N SER A 31 -16.58 1.20 18.98
CA SER A 31 -16.59 2.47 18.25
C SER A 31 -16.27 2.27 16.77
N LEU A 32 -15.25 1.46 16.45
CA LEU A 32 -14.95 1.05 15.08
C LEU A 32 -16.17 0.37 14.45
N TRP A 33 -16.75 -0.63 15.11
CA TRP A 33 -17.90 -1.38 14.59
C TRP A 33 -19.08 -0.50 14.22
N ARG A 34 -19.38 0.52 15.04
CA ARG A 34 -20.46 1.48 14.76
C ARG A 34 -20.18 2.31 13.50
N LYS A 35 -18.92 2.59 13.19
CA LYS A 35 -18.51 3.38 12.03
C LYS A 35 -18.33 2.57 10.74
N LEU A 36 -18.22 1.24 10.82
CA LEU A 36 -18.15 0.39 9.63
C LEU A 36 -19.48 0.38 8.88
N THR A 37 -19.40 0.44 7.54
CA THR A 37 -20.56 0.28 6.65
C THR A 37 -21.10 -1.15 6.72
N PRO A 38 -22.36 -1.40 6.29
CA PRO A 38 -22.88 -2.76 6.20
C PRO A 38 -21.99 -3.70 5.38
N THR A 39 -21.46 -3.23 4.24
CA THR A 39 -20.54 -4.00 3.39
C THR A 39 -19.26 -4.34 4.11
N GLN A 40 -18.62 -3.38 4.78
CA GLN A 40 -17.41 -3.62 5.56
C GLN A 40 -17.65 -4.61 6.70
N LYS A 41 -18.80 -4.50 7.39
CA LYS A 41 -19.20 -5.46 8.43
C LYS A 41 -19.28 -6.88 7.87
N GLN A 42 -19.84 -7.06 6.67
CA GLN A 42 -19.90 -8.37 6.03
C GLN A 42 -18.51 -8.92 5.69
N GLN A 43 -17.62 -8.07 5.14
CA GLN A 43 -16.24 -8.46 4.83
C GLN A 43 -15.48 -9.00 6.05
N VAL A 44 -15.76 -8.51 7.25
CA VAL A 44 -15.11 -8.97 8.49
C VAL A 44 -15.92 -10.01 9.27
N GLY A 45 -16.91 -10.65 8.65
CA GLY A 45 -17.67 -11.78 9.22
C GLY A 45 -19.05 -11.43 9.80
N GLY A 46 -19.59 -10.26 9.49
CA GLY A 46 -20.98 -9.88 9.76
C GLY A 46 -21.30 -9.50 11.21
N SER A 47 -20.44 -9.80 12.18
CA SER A 47 -20.60 -9.44 13.60
C SER A 47 -19.27 -9.05 14.25
N LEU A 48 -19.34 -8.21 15.29
CA LEU A 48 -18.14 -7.74 16.00
C LEU A 48 -17.39 -8.87 16.69
N SER A 49 -18.10 -9.84 17.27
CA SER A 49 -17.48 -10.99 17.93
C SER A 49 -16.71 -11.87 16.95
N VAL A 50 -17.27 -12.12 15.76
CA VAL A 50 -16.59 -12.87 14.69
C VAL A 50 -15.38 -12.09 14.20
N ALA A 51 -15.51 -10.79 13.92
CA ALA A 51 -14.39 -9.96 13.48
C ALA A 51 -13.23 -9.96 14.50
N LEU A 52 -13.53 -9.83 15.79
CA LEU A 52 -12.49 -9.89 16.83
C LEU A 52 -11.91 -11.30 17.00
N SER A 53 -12.69 -12.36 16.79
CA SER A 53 -12.16 -13.73 16.79
C SER A 53 -11.17 -13.96 15.64
N LEU A 54 -11.50 -13.47 14.45
CA LEU A 54 -10.67 -13.63 13.24
C LEU A 54 -9.41 -12.76 13.28
N TYR A 55 -9.54 -11.50 13.68
CA TYR A 55 -8.47 -10.51 13.52
C TYR A 55 -7.84 -10.05 14.85
N GLY A 56 -8.44 -10.42 15.99
CA GLY A 56 -7.93 -10.12 17.34
C GLY A 56 -8.22 -8.70 17.82
N ARG A 57 -7.94 -7.67 17.00
CA ARG A 57 -8.01 -6.26 17.43
C ARG A 57 -8.43 -5.28 16.34
N PRO A 58 -8.92 -4.08 16.70
CA PRO A 58 -9.40 -3.08 15.75
C PRO A 58 -8.40 -2.67 14.67
N THR A 59 -7.12 -2.53 15.00
CA THR A 59 -6.09 -2.17 14.01
C THR A 59 -5.96 -3.23 12.92
N ARG A 60 -6.00 -4.51 13.28
CA ARG A 60 -5.97 -5.62 12.30
C ARG A 60 -7.24 -5.73 11.47
N ILE A 61 -8.40 -5.41 12.05
CA ILE A 61 -9.66 -5.30 11.30
C ILE A 61 -9.52 -4.18 10.26
N TRP A 62 -8.95 -3.03 10.64
CA TRP A 62 -8.73 -1.91 9.74
C TRP A 62 -7.77 -2.27 8.60
N MET A 63 -6.62 -2.87 8.91
CA MET A 63 -5.66 -3.34 7.89
C MET A 63 -6.26 -4.41 6.97
N HIS A 64 -7.18 -5.26 7.45
CA HIS A 64 -7.87 -6.20 6.58
C HIS A 64 -8.81 -5.51 5.59
N LEU A 65 -9.54 -4.48 6.03
CA LEU A 65 -10.41 -3.68 5.18
C LEU A 65 -9.65 -2.78 4.21
N TYR A 66 -8.41 -2.42 4.57
CA TYR A 66 -7.51 -1.56 3.80
C TYR A 66 -6.11 -2.19 3.76
N PRO A 67 -5.90 -3.20 2.88
CA PRO A 67 -4.67 -4.02 2.86
C PRO A 67 -3.38 -3.22 2.64
N GLN A 68 -3.48 -2.05 2.02
CA GLN A 68 -2.36 -1.14 1.76
C GLN A 68 -1.89 -0.34 3.00
N ILE A 69 -2.61 -0.43 4.12
CA ILE A 69 -2.32 0.36 5.32
C ILE A 69 -1.44 -0.43 6.28
N SER A 70 -0.30 0.14 6.67
CA SER A 70 0.61 -0.40 7.68
C SER A 70 0.03 -0.32 9.10
N GLU A 71 0.62 -1.02 10.07
CA GLU A 71 0.17 -0.91 11.47
C GLU A 71 0.33 0.52 12.04
N PRO A 72 1.46 1.24 11.82
CA PRO A 72 1.58 2.64 12.21
C PRO A 72 0.47 3.53 11.65
N LYS A 73 0.21 3.44 10.35
CA LYS A 73 -0.84 4.23 9.70
C LYS A 73 -2.24 3.86 10.19
N ALA A 74 -2.52 2.58 10.37
CA ALA A 74 -3.79 2.11 10.92
C ALA A 74 -4.04 2.64 12.35
N VAL A 75 -3.00 2.71 13.19
CA VAL A 75 -3.13 3.28 14.54
C VAL A 75 -3.45 4.77 14.49
N VAL A 76 -2.75 5.54 13.67
CA VAL A 76 -2.97 6.99 13.53
C VAL A 76 -4.37 7.27 12.99
N GLU A 77 -4.75 6.65 11.88
CA GLU A 77 -6.06 6.84 11.26
C GLU A 77 -7.20 6.49 12.22
N LEU A 78 -7.10 5.36 12.93
CA LEU A 78 -8.10 4.98 13.91
C LEU A 78 -8.13 5.94 15.11
N ALA A 79 -6.98 6.42 15.59
CA ALA A 79 -6.93 7.38 16.68
C ALA A 79 -7.65 8.68 16.31
N MET A 80 -7.42 9.19 15.10
CA MET A 80 -8.10 10.37 14.57
C MET A 80 -9.60 10.11 14.40
N LYS A 81 -9.94 8.99 13.77
CA LYS A 81 -11.33 8.64 13.43
C LYS A 81 -12.20 8.35 14.66
N LEU A 82 -11.63 7.77 15.71
CA LEU A 82 -12.37 7.33 16.89
C LEU A 82 -12.29 8.28 18.08
N PHE A 83 -11.20 9.03 18.23
CA PHE A 83 -10.90 9.74 19.48
C PHE A 83 -10.52 11.21 19.31
N SER A 84 -10.79 11.82 18.15
CA SER A 84 -10.48 13.23 17.91
C SER A 84 -9.00 13.56 18.09
N PHE A 85 -8.11 12.62 17.77
CA PHE A 85 -6.68 12.86 17.75
C PHE A 85 -6.37 13.97 16.71
N PRO A 86 -5.62 15.04 17.07
CA PRO A 86 -5.37 16.15 16.17
C PRO A 86 -4.63 15.73 14.90
N VAL A 87 -5.01 16.31 13.76
CA VAL A 87 -4.41 16.00 12.45
C VAL A 87 -2.90 16.27 12.47
N ASP A 88 -2.48 17.44 12.97
CA ASP A 88 -1.06 17.82 13.05
C ASP A 88 -0.21 16.84 13.88
N GLU A 89 -0.78 16.28 14.95
CA GLU A 89 -0.12 15.25 15.76
C GLU A 89 -0.09 13.90 15.05
N GLY A 90 -1.14 13.58 14.28
CA GLY A 90 -1.18 12.41 13.39
C GLY A 90 -0.09 12.46 12.32
N GLU A 91 0.01 13.57 11.61
CA GLU A 91 1.04 13.80 10.57
C GLU A 91 2.45 13.73 11.15
N TRP A 92 2.68 14.38 12.29
CA TRP A 92 3.95 14.26 13.02
C TRP A 92 4.26 12.80 13.35
N LEU A 93 3.30 12.07 13.92
CA LEU A 93 3.51 10.68 14.33
C LEU A 93 3.79 9.76 13.14
N LEU A 94 3.07 9.92 12.02
CA LEU A 94 3.33 9.18 10.79
C LEU A 94 4.76 9.42 10.30
N ARG A 95 5.18 10.68 10.21
CA ARG A 95 6.52 11.04 9.76
C ARG A 95 7.62 10.41 10.63
N GLU A 96 7.51 10.51 11.95
CA GLU A 96 8.51 9.93 12.86
C GLU A 96 8.52 8.39 12.82
N MET A 97 7.40 7.76 12.43
CA MET A 97 7.30 6.32 12.21
C MET A 97 7.78 5.89 10.81
N GLY A 98 8.16 6.83 9.94
CA GLY A 98 8.60 6.56 8.58
C GLY A 98 7.46 6.33 7.59
N GLU A 99 6.22 6.68 7.95
CA GLU A 99 5.06 6.56 7.08
C GLU A 99 4.95 7.74 6.11
N LEU A 100 4.13 7.56 5.08
CA LEU A 100 3.73 8.66 4.20
C LEU A 100 2.65 9.53 4.87
N PRO A 101 2.60 10.84 4.52
CA PRO A 101 1.52 11.75 4.89
C PRO A 101 0.11 11.21 4.57
N MET A 102 -0.92 11.79 5.19
CA MET A 102 -2.31 11.43 4.87
C MET A 102 -2.85 12.13 3.62
N ASP A 103 -2.30 13.29 3.28
CA ASP A 103 -2.64 14.01 2.05
C ASP A 103 -2.02 13.30 0.84
N ASP A 104 -2.82 12.95 -0.16
CA ASP A 104 -2.39 12.10 -1.29
C ASP A 104 -1.31 12.77 -2.14
N GLU A 105 -1.40 14.09 -2.38
CA GLU A 105 -0.41 14.83 -3.17
C GLU A 105 0.93 14.92 -2.42
N ALA A 106 0.89 15.24 -1.12
CA ALA A 106 2.06 15.23 -0.27
C ALA A 106 2.67 13.82 -0.13
N ALA A 107 1.82 12.79 0.00
CA ALA A 107 2.25 11.40 0.07
C ALA A 107 2.94 10.94 -1.21
N GLN A 108 2.38 11.28 -2.38
CA GLN A 108 2.96 10.99 -3.67
C GLN A 108 4.33 11.66 -3.82
N SER A 109 4.42 12.95 -3.51
CA SER A 109 5.69 13.71 -3.58
C SER A 109 6.76 13.13 -2.65
N GLU A 110 6.38 12.79 -1.42
CA GLU A 110 7.27 12.19 -0.44
C GLU A 110 7.76 10.80 -0.89
N ALA A 111 6.86 9.92 -1.38
CA ALA A 111 7.20 8.60 -1.89
C ALA A 111 8.19 8.66 -3.06
N ILE A 112 7.96 9.56 -4.02
CA ILE A 112 8.89 9.82 -5.12
C ILE A 112 10.26 10.24 -4.55
N SER A 113 10.28 11.18 -3.60
CA SER A 113 11.54 11.68 -3.03
C SER A 113 12.34 10.61 -2.26
N ARG A 114 11.67 9.63 -1.64
CA ARG A 114 12.28 8.49 -0.95
C ARG A 114 12.90 7.47 -1.90
N GLY A 115 12.50 7.52 -3.17
CA GLY A 115 12.94 6.57 -4.19
C GLY A 115 12.04 5.34 -4.34
N ASP A 116 10.84 5.37 -3.76
CA ASP A 116 9.87 4.29 -3.85
C ASP A 116 9.40 4.12 -5.32
N LEU A 117 8.77 2.97 -5.62
CA LEU A 117 8.12 2.72 -6.90
C LEU A 117 6.71 3.32 -6.89
N VAL A 118 6.51 4.40 -7.65
CA VAL A 118 5.26 5.15 -7.66
C VAL A 118 4.59 5.07 -9.03
N LEU A 119 3.35 4.62 -9.07
CA LEU A 119 2.53 4.55 -10.30
C LEU A 119 1.35 5.52 -10.18
N VAL A 120 1.15 6.36 -11.19
CA VAL A 120 0.00 7.27 -11.28
C VAL A 120 -0.90 6.81 -12.44
N ARG A 121 -2.10 6.29 -12.13
CA ARG A 121 -2.96 5.62 -13.12
C ARG A 121 -3.53 6.56 -14.16
N SER A 122 -3.98 7.75 -13.75
CA SER A 122 -4.63 8.70 -14.66
C SER A 122 -3.70 9.24 -15.73
N THR A 123 -2.43 9.47 -15.39
CA THR A 123 -1.40 9.93 -16.33
C THR A 123 -0.61 8.80 -16.97
N ARG A 124 -0.66 7.59 -16.39
CA ARG A 124 0.23 6.46 -16.70
C ARG A 124 1.70 6.84 -16.55
N THR A 125 2.04 7.41 -15.41
CA THR A 125 3.42 7.79 -15.08
C THR A 125 3.99 6.78 -14.09
N VAL A 126 5.28 6.46 -14.24
CA VAL A 126 6.01 5.60 -13.28
C VAL A 126 7.22 6.38 -12.79
N PHE A 127 7.36 6.51 -11.48
CA PHE A 127 8.58 7.00 -10.86
C PHE A 127 9.31 5.84 -10.19
N TRP A 128 10.61 5.79 -10.34
CA TRP A 128 11.47 4.79 -9.69
C TRP A 128 12.77 5.43 -9.24
N ASN A 129 13.18 5.20 -7.99
CA ASN A 129 14.34 5.88 -7.39
C ASN A 129 14.29 7.41 -7.54
N GLY A 130 13.08 7.99 -7.47
CA GLY A 130 12.84 9.42 -7.54
C GLY A 130 12.92 10.04 -8.93
N VAL A 131 12.98 9.21 -9.98
CA VAL A 131 13.07 9.66 -11.38
C VAL A 131 11.84 9.17 -12.16
N ASP A 132 11.28 10.04 -12.99
CA ASP A 132 10.24 9.68 -13.95
C ASP A 132 10.81 8.77 -15.04
N LEU A 133 10.21 7.59 -15.22
CA LEU A 133 10.51 6.71 -16.34
C LEU A 133 9.70 7.21 -17.55
N GLU A 134 10.34 8.02 -18.40
CA GLU A 134 9.79 8.70 -19.59
C GLU A 134 9.37 7.74 -20.73
N VAL A 135 8.80 6.57 -20.39
CA VAL A 135 8.27 5.58 -21.32
C VAL A 135 6.95 6.08 -21.93
N ASP A 136 6.77 5.84 -23.22
CA ASP A 136 5.45 6.00 -23.87
C ASP A 136 4.50 4.84 -23.50
N TRP A 137 3.92 4.94 -22.31
CA TRP A 137 2.96 3.95 -21.78
C TRP A 137 1.65 3.90 -22.55
N ARG A 138 1.34 4.89 -23.39
CA ARG A 138 0.14 4.85 -24.25
C ARG A 138 0.35 3.87 -25.39
N ASN A 139 1.49 3.94 -26.05
CA ASN A 139 1.87 2.97 -27.09
C ASN A 139 2.24 1.60 -26.49
N SER A 140 2.75 1.58 -25.26
CA SER A 140 3.07 0.37 -24.50
C SER A 140 1.98 -0.06 -23.51
N HIS A 141 0.69 0.19 -23.81
CA HIS A 141 -0.41 -0.01 -22.85
C HIS A 141 -0.44 -1.40 -22.19
N VAL A 142 -0.16 -2.48 -22.93
CA VAL A 142 -0.20 -3.82 -22.32
C VAL A 142 0.95 -4.06 -21.34
N LEU A 143 2.08 -3.36 -21.52
CA LEU A 143 3.21 -3.43 -20.58
C LEU A 143 2.94 -2.56 -19.35
N TRP A 144 2.28 -1.41 -19.53
CA TRP A 144 1.75 -0.61 -18.42
C TRP A 144 0.80 -1.44 -17.53
N GLU A 145 -0.22 -2.06 -18.13
CA GLU A 145 -1.18 -2.89 -17.38
C GLU A 145 -0.49 -4.08 -16.70
N PHE A 146 0.53 -4.66 -17.32
CA PHE A 146 1.31 -5.74 -16.73
C PHE A 146 2.13 -5.28 -15.52
N LEU A 147 2.79 -4.12 -15.59
CA LEU A 147 3.55 -3.57 -14.46
C LEU A 147 2.61 -3.19 -13.30
N LEU A 148 1.46 -2.58 -13.61
CA LEU A 148 0.43 -2.27 -12.62
C LEU A 148 -0.07 -3.54 -11.92
N LEU A 149 -0.43 -4.58 -12.69
CA LEU A 149 -0.84 -5.87 -12.18
C LEU A 149 0.23 -6.48 -11.27
N ALA A 150 1.51 -6.39 -11.66
CA ALA A 150 2.62 -6.90 -10.86
C ALA A 150 2.70 -6.21 -9.50
N CYS A 151 2.60 -4.87 -9.49
CA CYS A 151 2.59 -4.07 -8.27
C CYS A 151 1.41 -4.43 -7.35
N GLU A 152 0.19 -4.54 -7.90
CA GLU A 152 -1.00 -4.93 -7.14
C GLU A 152 -0.86 -6.34 -6.52
N HIS A 153 -0.35 -7.30 -7.28
CA HIS A 153 -0.10 -8.66 -6.79
C HIS A 153 0.93 -8.66 -5.66
N THR A 154 2.03 -7.92 -5.79
CA THR A 154 3.04 -7.80 -4.74
C THR A 154 2.47 -7.20 -3.46
N ILE A 155 1.65 -6.14 -3.55
CA ILE A 155 0.96 -5.55 -2.39
C ILE A 155 0.05 -6.58 -1.70
N ARG A 156 -0.61 -7.47 -2.47
CA ARG A 156 -1.45 -8.55 -1.93
C ARG A 156 -0.66 -9.79 -1.48
N GLY A 157 0.65 -9.84 -1.69
CA GLY A 157 1.47 -11.02 -1.42
C GLY A 157 1.16 -12.20 -2.36
N GLU A 158 0.70 -11.90 -3.58
CA GLU A 158 0.31 -12.87 -4.59
C GLU A 158 1.37 -13.01 -5.70
N ASP A 159 1.36 -14.16 -6.38
CA ASP A 159 2.21 -14.39 -7.55
C ASP A 159 1.46 -14.08 -8.85
N ILE A 160 2.22 -13.80 -9.91
CA ILE A 160 1.70 -13.51 -11.25
C ILE A 160 1.83 -14.76 -12.10
N SER A 161 0.72 -15.20 -12.68
CA SER A 161 0.69 -16.31 -13.62
C SER A 161 -0.13 -15.95 -14.86
N ARG A 162 -0.20 -16.85 -15.84
CA ARG A 162 -1.10 -16.69 -16.99
C ARG A 162 -2.56 -16.44 -16.55
N LEU A 163 -3.00 -17.04 -15.44
CA LEU A 163 -4.36 -16.90 -14.92
C LEU A 163 -4.62 -15.50 -14.35
N SER A 164 -3.58 -14.80 -13.90
CA SER A 164 -3.68 -13.40 -13.47
C SER A 164 -3.95 -12.45 -14.65
N ILE A 165 -3.63 -12.88 -15.87
CA ILE A 165 -3.78 -12.08 -17.10
C ILE A 165 -5.03 -12.49 -17.88
N GLY A 166 -5.35 -13.79 -17.94
CA GLY A 166 -6.58 -14.30 -18.53
C GLY A 166 -6.52 -15.78 -18.93
N ASP A 167 -7.68 -16.43 -19.01
CA ASP A 167 -7.74 -17.89 -19.16
C ASP A 167 -7.24 -18.44 -20.51
N HIS A 168 -7.26 -17.62 -21.55
CA HIS A 168 -6.99 -18.02 -22.95
C HIS A 168 -5.65 -17.50 -23.50
N VAL A 169 -4.70 -17.17 -22.62
CA VAL A 169 -3.37 -16.68 -23.02
C VAL A 169 -2.31 -17.78 -23.01
N SER A 170 -1.21 -17.55 -23.74
CA SER A 170 -0.03 -18.43 -23.79
C SER A 170 0.54 -18.72 -22.39
N GLU A 171 1.04 -19.94 -22.16
CA GLU A 171 1.79 -20.29 -20.93
C GLU A 171 3.02 -19.41 -20.71
N ARG A 172 3.58 -18.83 -21.78
CA ARG A 172 4.78 -17.99 -21.74
C ARG A 172 4.49 -16.51 -21.59
N ILE A 173 3.21 -16.11 -21.53
CA ILE A 173 2.82 -14.70 -21.59
C ILE A 173 3.55 -13.84 -20.54
N VAL A 174 3.74 -14.36 -19.32
CA VAL A 174 4.41 -13.60 -18.24
C VAL A 174 5.87 -13.35 -18.58
N ALA A 175 6.60 -14.39 -19.03
CA ALA A 175 7.98 -14.26 -19.46
C ALA A 175 8.11 -13.35 -20.68
N ASP A 176 7.19 -13.45 -21.64
CA ASP A 176 7.15 -12.58 -22.82
C ASP A 176 6.91 -11.11 -22.43
N ARG A 177 6.06 -10.83 -21.43
CA ARG A 177 5.81 -9.47 -20.92
C ARG A 177 7.02 -8.90 -20.20
N ILE A 178 7.68 -9.68 -19.34
CA ILE A 178 8.92 -9.27 -18.66
C ILE A 178 10.02 -9.00 -19.69
N TYR A 179 10.20 -9.89 -20.66
CA TYR A 179 11.16 -9.68 -21.74
C TYR A 179 10.88 -8.39 -22.49
N ARG A 180 9.62 -8.14 -22.89
CA ARG A 180 9.26 -6.90 -23.59
C ARG A 180 9.42 -5.65 -22.73
N LEU A 181 9.18 -5.74 -21.42
CA LEU A 181 9.41 -4.65 -20.48
C LEU A 181 10.89 -4.27 -20.43
N ARG A 182 11.80 -5.28 -20.43
CA ARG A 182 13.26 -5.09 -20.54
C ARG A 182 13.74 -4.51 -21.87
N GLN A 183 12.89 -4.46 -22.89
CA GLN A 183 13.25 -3.89 -24.19
C GLN A 183 12.81 -2.43 -24.32
N LEU A 184 12.21 -1.84 -23.28
CA LEU A 184 11.92 -0.42 -23.24
C LEU A 184 13.17 0.32 -22.77
N ASP A 185 13.68 1.24 -23.58
CA ASP A 185 14.96 1.92 -23.35
C ASP A 185 14.99 2.68 -22.02
N GLU A 186 13.84 3.21 -21.59
CA GLU A 186 13.71 4.00 -20.36
C GLU A 186 13.42 3.14 -19.12
N ILE A 187 13.29 1.81 -19.25
CA ILE A 187 13.14 0.88 -18.13
C ILE A 187 14.50 0.32 -17.71
N PRO A 188 14.98 0.60 -16.49
CA PRO A 188 16.23 0.03 -16.01
C PRO A 188 16.13 -1.48 -15.81
N ASP A 189 17.16 -2.23 -16.21
CA ASP A 189 17.25 -3.67 -15.99
C ASP A 189 17.01 -4.04 -14.52
N ALA A 190 17.58 -3.25 -13.61
CA ALA A 190 17.46 -3.41 -12.16
C ALA A 190 15.99 -3.40 -11.66
N LEU A 191 15.07 -2.70 -12.32
CA LEU A 191 13.65 -2.77 -11.98
C LEU A 191 13.05 -4.12 -12.39
N THR A 192 13.47 -4.67 -13.53
CA THR A 192 12.97 -5.95 -14.04
C THR A 192 13.66 -7.17 -13.42
N ASP A 193 14.76 -6.97 -12.71
CA ASP A 193 15.47 -8.01 -11.96
C ASP A 193 14.69 -8.44 -10.71
N TYR A 194 13.75 -7.61 -10.23
CA TYR A 194 12.78 -7.98 -9.19
C TYR A 194 11.76 -9.03 -9.67
N PHE A 195 11.74 -9.43 -10.93
CA PHE A 195 10.90 -10.56 -11.36
C PHE A 195 11.64 -11.88 -11.19
N GLU A 196 11.18 -12.69 -10.23
CA GLU A 196 11.78 -13.98 -9.90
C GLU A 196 10.85 -15.15 -10.25
N PRO A 197 11.37 -16.24 -10.83
CA PRO A 197 10.57 -17.45 -11.10
C PRO A 197 10.28 -18.21 -9.81
N VAL A 198 9.01 -18.45 -9.52
CA VAL A 198 8.56 -19.25 -8.36
C VAL A 198 7.91 -20.58 -8.76
N GLY A 199 7.64 -20.77 -10.05
CA GLY A 199 7.05 -21.99 -10.59
C GLY A 199 6.94 -21.94 -12.10
N ARG A 200 6.47 -23.04 -12.72
CA ARG A 200 6.30 -23.10 -14.18
C ARG A 200 5.23 -22.10 -14.63
N GLY A 201 5.65 -21.07 -15.36
CA GLY A 201 4.76 -20.02 -15.88
C GLY A 201 4.28 -19.03 -14.81
N THR A 202 4.90 -19.04 -13.63
CA THR A 202 4.57 -18.16 -12.50
C THR A 202 5.81 -17.37 -12.08
N GLN A 203 5.64 -16.07 -11.90
CA GLN A 203 6.67 -15.14 -11.48
C GLN A 203 6.20 -14.36 -10.26
N ARG A 204 7.13 -13.99 -9.39
CA ARG A 204 6.90 -13.07 -8.29
C ARG A 204 7.63 -11.78 -8.58
N PHE A 205 6.97 -10.65 -8.38
CA PHE A 205 7.62 -9.35 -8.37
C PHE A 205 8.05 -9.04 -6.93
N THR A 206 9.34 -9.17 -6.64
CA THR A 206 9.94 -9.16 -5.30
C THR A 206 10.29 -7.76 -4.81
N TYR A 207 9.84 -6.71 -5.50
CA TYR A 207 9.99 -5.33 -5.04
C TYR A 207 9.31 -5.16 -3.66
N PRO A 208 9.90 -4.45 -2.68
CA PRO A 208 9.32 -4.33 -1.35
C PRO A 208 7.91 -3.72 -1.40
N ALA A 209 6.90 -4.46 -0.93
CA ALA A 209 5.50 -4.06 -1.03
C ALA A 209 5.19 -2.73 -0.33
N ASP A 210 5.91 -2.43 0.75
CA ASP A 210 5.83 -1.17 1.50
C ASP A 210 6.47 0.03 0.77
N GLN A 211 7.17 -0.21 -0.34
CA GLN A 211 7.76 0.79 -1.22
C GLN A 211 7.02 0.88 -2.57
N ILE A 212 5.86 0.25 -2.72
CA ILE A 212 5.02 0.35 -3.91
C ILE A 212 3.80 1.22 -3.61
N HIS A 213 3.67 2.33 -4.32
CA HIS A 213 2.53 3.24 -4.16
C HIS A 213 1.81 3.44 -5.49
N ILE A 214 0.50 3.24 -5.48
CA ILE A 214 -0.35 3.38 -6.67
C ILE A 214 -1.40 4.46 -6.37
N TYR A 215 -1.43 5.50 -7.19
CA TYR A 215 -2.32 6.64 -7.07
C TYR A 215 -3.27 6.72 -8.28
N ASP A 216 -4.51 7.12 -8.03
CA ASP A 216 -5.56 7.17 -9.08
C ASP A 216 -5.72 8.55 -9.74
N ASN A 217 -5.35 9.63 -9.04
CA ASN A 217 -5.52 11.06 -9.34
C ASN A 217 -6.60 11.41 -10.38
#